data_AF-A0A918U4Y2-F1
#
_entry.id   AF-A0A918U4Y2-F1
#
_cell.length_a   1.000
_cell.length_b   1.000
_cell.length_c   1.000
_cell.angle_alpha   90.00
_cell.angle_beta   90.00
_cell.angle_gamma   90.00
#
_symmetry.space_group_name_H-M   'P 1'
#
loop_
_entity.id
_entity.type
_entity.pdbx_description
1 polymer ?
#
loop_
_entity_poly.entity_id
_entity_poly.type
_entity_poly.pdbx_seq_one_letter_code
_entity_poly.pdbx_strand_id
1 'polypeptide(L)'
;MITALSGDTSRLRATVDFVKEQDTATLLPLLLPGLDGPELRALVERCDFSHAALLVFPPDKEALATALAECGLVPDTPPRPSVVVRERLAVRHGHRAAAELDVSILRPTVECLDGTRRMVEVFALTVPPGSDLAPVAEHERERQHEAHVAFEVEAPDPLVLRGLCAVFGRYGATPDGGGYNPHENGTVFYFTAPAEAKAGYRRVELYVPGDHRDILDAHLDEHRRRQPAETLLRLLTGAWTTQALTAFTRLAVADAMHGERSVDVTRLARDTGVLAPNLTTLLRYLAMLGVVDEDRDGFRLTDTGRLLRTDTAGSMRSLALMYGGPFYESFAGLADTVRTGRVAFEERFGENHFDHFARDPELAVLFDQSMAAGSRMFDPLPAHPVLTEAGDGATVVDIAGGNGELLGRILSAHPRLHGLLLERPHTVETARRLLGTAGHAERCAFVAGDFADVPAGGDVYVLSRVLHDWDDERCREILRHCARAMSDDADLLVVERVLPADGSASLATAWDLHMMCNVGGRERRAHHYARLFADAGLTLVGRTPLPLDGSVLHVRRSGSPHPANRA
;
A
#
# COMPACT_ATOMS: atom_id res chain seq x y z
N MET A 1 -15.67 -0.08 40.96
CA MET A 1 -14.79 -1.27 41.04
C MET A 1 -15.63 -2.51 40.70
N ILE A 2 -15.51 -3.05 39.49
CA ILE A 2 -16.29 -4.22 39.00
C ILE A 2 -15.57 -5.56 39.30
N THR A 3 -14.34 -5.52 39.82
CA THR A 3 -13.39 -6.64 39.85
C THR A 3 -13.54 -7.65 41.00
N ALA A 4 -14.70 -7.75 41.66
CA ALA A 4 -14.91 -8.72 42.76
C ALA A 4 -16.34 -9.28 42.85
N LEU A 5 -17.11 -9.26 41.75
CA LEU A 5 -18.48 -9.75 41.72
C LEU A 5 -18.50 -11.20 41.20
N SER A 6 -18.92 -12.15 42.03
CA SER A 6 -18.81 -13.59 41.76
C SER A 6 -19.89 -14.16 40.81
N GLY A 7 -20.84 -13.35 40.33
CA GLY A 7 -21.93 -13.79 39.46
C GLY A 7 -22.24 -12.83 38.31
N ASP A 8 -22.74 -13.38 37.19
CA ASP A 8 -23.04 -12.62 35.98
C ASP A 8 -24.11 -11.54 36.20
N THR A 9 -25.13 -11.81 37.02
CA THR A 9 -26.14 -10.80 37.41
C THR A 9 -25.51 -9.61 38.13
N SER A 10 -24.54 -9.84 39.01
CA SER A 10 -23.86 -8.76 39.71
C SER A 10 -22.98 -7.94 38.78
N ARG A 11 -22.25 -8.58 37.87
CA ARG A 11 -21.46 -7.89 36.82
C ARG A 11 -22.35 -7.06 35.90
N LEU A 12 -23.50 -7.60 35.51
CA LEU A 12 -24.52 -6.91 34.72
C LEU A 12 -25.06 -5.68 35.45
N ARG A 13 -25.46 -5.82 36.72
CA ARG A 13 -25.91 -4.69 37.55
C ARG A 13 -24.85 -3.61 37.67
N ALA A 14 -23.59 -3.99 37.94
CA ALA A 14 -22.50 -3.03 38.02
C ALA A 14 -22.22 -2.31 36.69
N THR A 15 -22.48 -2.97 35.56
CA THR A 15 -22.41 -2.34 34.23
C THR A 15 -23.57 -1.38 34.02
N VAL A 16 -24.79 -1.74 34.42
CA VAL A 16 -25.96 -0.83 34.39
C VAL A 16 -25.70 0.42 35.22
N ASP A 17 -25.22 0.26 36.46
CA ASP A 17 -24.89 1.36 37.35
C ASP A 17 -23.80 2.25 36.73
N PHE A 18 -22.76 1.64 36.17
CA PHE A 18 -21.71 2.36 35.43
C PHE A 18 -22.27 3.18 34.27
N VAL A 19 -23.12 2.60 33.40
CA VAL A 19 -23.69 3.33 32.26
C VAL A 19 -24.58 4.49 32.72
N LYS A 20 -25.32 4.32 33.82
CA LYS A 20 -26.19 5.38 34.38
C LYS A 20 -25.42 6.55 34.98
N GLU A 21 -24.27 6.26 35.60
CA GLU A 21 -23.47 7.22 36.35
C GLU A 21 -22.46 7.99 35.49
N GLN A 22 -22.00 7.42 34.37
CA GLN A 22 -20.97 8.00 33.54
C GLN A 22 -21.56 8.81 32.37
N ASP A 23 -20.94 9.96 32.08
CA ASP A 23 -21.07 10.70 30.84
C ASP A 23 -19.72 10.81 30.13
N THR A 24 -19.71 11.32 28.90
CA THR A 24 -18.49 11.44 28.08
C THR A 24 -17.40 12.28 28.75
N ALA A 25 -17.79 13.40 29.36
CA ALA A 25 -16.85 14.34 29.99
C ALA A 25 -16.18 13.76 31.24
N THR A 26 -16.87 12.86 31.95
CA THR A 26 -16.39 12.18 33.14
C THR A 26 -15.59 10.93 32.80
N LEU A 27 -16.03 10.18 31.78
CA LEU A 27 -15.43 8.89 31.43
C LEU A 27 -14.10 9.03 30.69
N LEU A 28 -13.97 9.99 29.76
CA LEU A 28 -12.75 10.16 28.97
C LEU A 28 -11.49 10.38 29.84
N PRO A 29 -11.49 11.24 30.88
CA PRO A 29 -10.33 11.38 31.78
C PRO A 29 -10.02 10.13 32.61
N LEU A 30 -11.01 9.27 32.88
CA LEU A 30 -10.80 8.00 33.56
C LEU A 30 -10.16 6.95 32.64
N LEU A 31 -10.45 7.00 31.34
CA LEU A 31 -9.85 6.13 30.32
C LEU A 31 -8.47 6.61 29.88
N LEU A 32 -8.28 7.93 29.82
CA LEU A 32 -7.09 8.61 29.32
C LEU A 32 -6.52 9.51 30.41
N PRO A 33 -5.73 8.97 31.37
CA PRO A 33 -5.21 9.73 32.50
C PRO A 33 -4.42 10.96 32.05
N GLY A 34 -4.76 12.12 32.62
CA GLY A 34 -4.14 13.41 32.28
C GLY A 34 -4.85 14.20 31.19
N LEU A 35 -5.89 13.63 30.56
CA LEU A 35 -6.75 14.36 29.62
C LEU A 35 -7.60 15.41 30.36
N ASP A 36 -7.39 16.68 30.05
CA ASP A 36 -8.16 17.80 30.62
C ASP A 36 -8.31 18.98 29.63
N GLY A 37 -8.89 20.07 30.13
CA GLY A 37 -8.80 21.37 29.46
C GLY A 37 -9.40 21.41 28.05
N PRO A 38 -8.73 22.06 27.08
CA PRO A 38 -9.22 22.19 25.70
C PRO A 38 -9.37 20.87 24.95
N GLU A 39 -8.49 19.90 25.20
CA GLU A 39 -8.51 18.62 24.47
C GLU A 39 -9.67 17.74 24.92
N LEU A 40 -9.98 17.72 26.22
CA LEU A 40 -11.18 17.07 26.73
C LEU A 40 -12.44 17.68 26.10
N ARG A 41 -12.55 19.02 26.04
CA ARG A 41 -13.71 19.68 25.40
C ARG A 41 -13.84 19.29 23.94
N ALA A 42 -12.74 19.28 23.19
CA ALA A 42 -12.75 18.88 21.78
C ALA A 42 -13.21 17.42 21.58
N LEU A 43 -12.85 16.50 22.48
CA LEU A 43 -13.35 15.13 22.44
C LEU A 43 -14.83 15.03 22.79
N VAL A 44 -15.28 15.72 23.82
CA VAL A 44 -16.69 15.75 24.25
C VAL A 44 -17.60 16.35 23.17
N GLU A 45 -17.10 17.28 22.36
CA GLU A 45 -17.84 17.84 21.22
C GLU A 45 -17.93 16.90 20.00
N ARG A 46 -17.16 15.80 19.98
CA ARG A 46 -17.00 14.94 18.80
C ARG A 46 -17.33 13.48 19.04
N CYS A 47 -17.43 13.08 20.29
CA CYS A 47 -17.71 11.71 20.69
C CYS A 47 -18.73 11.71 21.81
N ASP A 48 -19.68 10.79 21.77
CA ASP A 48 -20.60 10.56 22.87
C ASP A 48 -20.49 9.14 23.40
N PHE A 49 -20.51 8.99 24.73
CA PHE A 49 -20.49 7.70 25.40
C PHE A 49 -21.81 6.97 25.11
N SER A 50 -21.72 5.95 24.26
CA SER A 50 -22.87 5.23 23.72
C SER A 50 -23.26 4.06 24.62
N HIS A 51 -22.30 3.20 24.96
CA HIS A 51 -22.58 1.99 25.72
C HIS A 51 -21.36 1.40 26.44
N ALA A 52 -21.63 0.55 27.43
CA ALA A 52 -20.67 -0.39 27.96
C ALA A 52 -21.12 -1.82 27.64
N ALA A 53 -20.17 -2.69 27.33
CA ALA A 53 -20.42 -4.06 26.93
C ALA A 53 -19.82 -5.06 27.91
N LEU A 54 -20.43 -6.24 27.99
CA LEU A 54 -19.91 -7.37 28.75
C LEU A 54 -20.37 -8.72 28.18
N LEU A 55 -19.60 -9.77 28.45
CA LEU A 55 -19.97 -11.17 28.20
C LEU A 55 -20.46 -11.84 29.49
N VAL A 56 -21.64 -12.47 29.42
CA VAL A 56 -22.30 -13.24 30.50
C VAL A 56 -22.56 -14.69 30.05
N PHE A 57 -22.77 -15.57 31.03
CA PHE A 57 -22.82 -17.03 30.81
C PHE A 57 -24.07 -17.67 31.47
N PRO A 58 -25.28 -17.37 30.97
CA PRO A 58 -26.50 -17.97 31.47
C PRO A 58 -26.57 -19.47 31.13
N PRO A 59 -27.21 -20.31 31.97
CA PRO A 59 -27.41 -21.73 31.66
C PRO A 59 -28.38 -21.96 30.50
N ASP A 60 -29.34 -21.05 30.32
CA ASP A 60 -30.36 -21.08 29.27
C ASP A 60 -30.95 -19.66 29.04
N LYS A 61 -31.88 -19.56 28.09
CA LYS A 61 -32.54 -18.30 27.73
C LYS A 61 -33.44 -17.74 28.83
N GLU A 62 -34.02 -18.59 29.67
CA GLU A 62 -34.91 -18.17 30.76
C GLU A 62 -34.10 -17.50 31.86
N ALA A 63 -32.98 -18.12 32.27
CA ALA A 63 -32.05 -17.56 33.23
C ALA A 63 -31.44 -16.23 32.76
N LEU A 64 -31.16 -16.09 31.46
CA LEU A 64 -30.74 -14.81 30.89
C LEU A 64 -31.83 -13.74 31.04
N ALA A 65 -33.08 -14.06 30.71
CA ALA A 65 -34.20 -13.13 30.83
C ALA A 65 -34.43 -12.71 32.29
N THR A 66 -34.33 -13.64 33.24
CA THR A 66 -34.40 -13.36 34.68
C THR A 66 -33.29 -12.41 35.12
N ALA A 67 -32.03 -12.68 34.75
CA ALA A 67 -30.90 -11.83 35.12
C ALA A 67 -31.01 -10.40 34.55
N LEU A 68 -31.49 -10.26 33.32
CA LEU A 68 -31.77 -8.95 32.71
C LEU A 68 -32.87 -8.20 33.47
N ALA A 69 -33.98 -8.87 33.77
CA ALA A 69 -35.09 -8.28 34.51
C ALA A 69 -34.68 -7.83 35.93
N GLU A 70 -33.86 -8.62 36.63
CA GLU A 70 -33.29 -8.27 37.95
C GLU A 70 -32.34 -7.06 37.91
N CYS A 71 -31.84 -6.71 36.73
CA CYS A 71 -31.02 -5.52 36.51
C CYS A 71 -31.81 -4.35 35.92
N GLY A 72 -33.14 -4.50 35.77
CA GLY A 72 -34.01 -3.49 35.15
C GLY A 72 -33.77 -3.31 33.65
N LEU A 73 -33.20 -4.30 32.98
CA LEU A 73 -32.95 -4.29 31.54
C LEU A 73 -34.10 -4.97 30.81
N VAL A 74 -34.74 -4.24 29.91
CA VAL A 74 -35.76 -4.76 29.00
C VAL A 74 -35.17 -4.77 27.60
N PRO A 75 -34.99 -5.94 26.96
CA PRO A 75 -34.48 -6.00 25.59
C PRO A 75 -35.47 -5.35 24.62
N ASP A 76 -35.06 -4.28 23.96
CA ASP A 76 -35.87 -3.58 22.96
C ASP A 76 -35.99 -4.37 21.64
N THR A 77 -35.09 -5.33 21.42
CA THR A 77 -35.04 -6.18 20.22
C THR A 77 -34.73 -7.64 20.57
N PRO A 78 -35.17 -8.61 19.74
CA PRO A 78 -34.85 -10.01 19.96
C PRO A 78 -33.34 -10.26 19.88
N PRO A 79 -32.79 -11.20 20.68
CA PRO A 79 -31.37 -11.54 20.64
C PRO A 79 -30.93 -11.95 19.23
N ARG A 80 -29.80 -11.43 18.78
CA ARG A 80 -29.21 -11.78 17.47
C ARG A 80 -27.96 -12.63 17.67
N PRO A 81 -27.63 -13.56 16.75
CA PRO A 81 -26.35 -14.27 16.83
C PRO A 81 -25.16 -13.30 16.69
N SER A 82 -24.18 -13.39 17.59
CA SER A 82 -22.93 -12.61 17.48
C SER A 82 -21.88 -13.42 16.73
N VAL A 83 -21.60 -13.08 15.48
CA VAL A 83 -20.59 -13.80 14.68
C VAL A 83 -19.17 -13.52 15.19
N VAL A 84 -18.88 -12.25 15.51
CA VAL A 84 -17.53 -11.79 15.88
C VAL A 84 -17.08 -12.35 17.23
N VAL A 85 -17.91 -12.23 18.28
CA VAL A 85 -17.54 -12.73 19.62
C VAL A 85 -17.39 -14.25 19.60
N ARG A 86 -18.25 -14.93 18.83
CA ARG A 86 -18.20 -16.38 18.64
C ARG A 86 -16.90 -16.85 18.01
N GLU A 87 -16.42 -16.16 16.97
CA GLU A 87 -15.12 -16.45 16.36
C GLU A 87 -13.95 -16.18 17.31
N ARG A 88 -13.98 -15.06 18.04
CA ARG A 88 -12.95 -14.73 19.04
C ARG A 88 -12.86 -15.78 20.14
N LEU A 89 -14.00 -16.22 20.69
CA LEU A 89 -14.03 -17.26 21.71
C LEU A 89 -13.51 -18.60 21.17
N ALA A 90 -13.90 -18.98 19.95
CA ALA A 90 -13.41 -20.21 19.32
C ALA A 90 -11.89 -20.20 19.13
N VAL A 91 -11.33 -19.09 18.65
CA VAL A 91 -9.88 -18.92 18.47
C VAL A 91 -9.16 -18.96 19.82
N ARG A 92 -9.63 -18.21 20.80
CA ARG A 92 -8.96 -18.06 22.11
C ARG A 92 -8.92 -19.37 22.90
N HIS A 93 -9.98 -20.17 22.81
CA HIS A 93 -10.12 -21.42 23.57
C HIS A 93 -9.88 -22.69 22.75
N GLY A 94 -9.50 -22.55 21.48
CA GLY A 94 -9.19 -23.69 20.61
C GLY A 94 -10.37 -24.62 20.33
N HIS A 95 -11.61 -24.11 20.36
CA HIS A 95 -12.82 -24.89 20.07
C HIS A 95 -12.93 -25.25 18.58
N ARG A 96 -13.50 -26.44 18.30
CA ARG A 96 -13.42 -27.09 16.99
C ARG A 96 -14.32 -26.49 15.91
N ALA A 97 -15.33 -25.69 16.27
CA ALA A 97 -16.05 -24.84 15.33
C ALA A 97 -16.74 -23.67 16.03
N ALA A 98 -16.54 -22.44 15.54
CA ALA A 98 -17.27 -21.28 16.05
C ALA A 98 -18.79 -21.48 15.98
N ALA A 99 -19.31 -22.21 14.99
CA ALA A 99 -20.74 -22.49 14.83
C ALA A 99 -21.39 -23.24 16.00
N GLU A 100 -20.61 -23.91 16.85
CA GLU A 100 -21.11 -24.68 18.00
C GLU A 100 -21.34 -23.81 19.24
N LEU A 101 -20.80 -22.59 19.27
CA LEU A 101 -20.98 -21.65 20.37
C LEU A 101 -22.27 -20.84 20.17
N ASP A 102 -23.24 -21.03 21.08
CA ASP A 102 -24.49 -20.26 21.13
C ASP A 102 -24.25 -18.90 21.81
N VAL A 103 -23.75 -17.95 21.01
CA VAL A 103 -23.51 -16.57 21.44
C VAL A 103 -24.55 -15.65 20.84
N SER A 104 -25.29 -14.96 21.69
CA SER A 104 -26.24 -13.92 21.30
C SER A 104 -25.80 -12.53 21.76
N ILE A 105 -26.22 -11.50 21.04
CA ILE A 105 -26.06 -10.09 21.38
C ILE A 105 -27.41 -9.47 21.70
N LEU A 106 -27.46 -8.71 22.79
CA LEU A 106 -28.60 -7.91 23.22
C LEU A 106 -28.14 -6.48 23.51
N ARG A 107 -29.02 -5.52 23.22
CA ARG A 107 -28.72 -4.08 23.33
C ARG A 107 -29.84 -3.35 24.10
N PRO A 108 -30.19 -3.74 25.35
CA PRO A 108 -31.18 -3.02 26.14
C PRO A 108 -30.73 -1.58 26.45
N THR A 109 -31.70 -0.67 26.51
CA THR A 109 -31.47 0.73 26.86
C THR A 109 -31.68 0.98 28.36
N VAL A 110 -30.93 1.95 28.89
CA VAL A 110 -31.04 2.42 30.28
C VAL A 110 -31.20 3.94 30.30
N GLU A 111 -32.09 4.42 31.17
CA GLU A 111 -32.24 5.84 31.46
C GLU A 111 -31.15 6.28 32.45
N CYS A 112 -30.34 7.24 32.04
CA CYS A 112 -29.16 7.72 32.77
C CYS A 112 -29.50 8.91 33.68
N LEU A 113 -28.61 9.22 34.63
CA LEU A 113 -28.83 10.30 35.60
C LEU A 113 -28.88 11.69 34.96
N ASP A 114 -28.27 11.86 33.79
CA ASP A 114 -28.29 13.07 32.97
C ASP A 114 -29.53 13.18 32.07
N GLY A 115 -30.45 12.22 32.14
CA GLY A 115 -31.67 12.16 31.33
C GLY A 115 -31.49 11.60 29.91
N THR A 116 -30.27 11.21 29.54
CA THR A 116 -30.00 10.52 28.27
C THR A 116 -30.37 9.05 28.35
N ARG A 117 -30.54 8.42 27.18
CA ARG A 117 -30.70 6.97 27.07
C ARG A 117 -29.44 6.40 26.43
N ARG A 118 -28.74 5.56 27.19
CA ARG A 118 -27.55 4.83 26.75
C ARG A 118 -27.83 3.33 26.74
N MET A 119 -26.96 2.56 26.13
CA MET A 119 -27.15 1.12 26.00
C MET A 119 -26.22 0.34 26.92
N VAL A 120 -26.67 -0.86 27.30
CA VAL A 120 -25.79 -1.91 27.82
C VAL A 120 -25.73 -2.99 26.76
N GLU A 121 -24.55 -3.27 26.21
CA GLU A 121 -24.38 -4.32 25.22
C GLU A 121 -24.04 -5.65 25.90
N VAL A 122 -24.94 -6.60 25.83
CA VAL A 122 -24.81 -7.90 26.50
C VAL A 122 -24.53 -8.96 25.46
N PHE A 123 -23.33 -9.53 25.51
CA PHE A 123 -23.06 -10.81 24.86
C PHE A 123 -23.41 -11.92 25.83
N ALA A 124 -24.19 -12.90 25.38
CA ALA A 124 -24.58 -14.05 26.18
C ALA A 124 -24.14 -15.34 25.49
N LEU A 125 -23.20 -16.05 26.11
CA LEU A 125 -22.84 -17.43 25.74
C LEU A 125 -23.69 -18.38 26.59
N THR A 126 -24.53 -19.20 25.98
CA THR A 126 -25.30 -20.22 26.71
C THR A 126 -24.37 -21.31 27.23
N VAL A 127 -24.34 -21.54 28.55
CA VAL A 127 -23.46 -22.51 29.22
C VAL A 127 -24.28 -23.47 30.08
N PRO A 128 -24.83 -24.55 29.49
CA PRO A 128 -25.61 -25.53 30.24
C PRO A 128 -24.82 -26.13 31.42
N PRO A 129 -25.46 -26.44 32.56
CA PRO A 129 -24.78 -27.07 33.69
C PRO A 129 -24.09 -28.37 33.29
N GLY A 130 -22.80 -28.50 33.62
CA GLY A 130 -22.00 -29.69 33.28
C GLY A 130 -21.48 -29.74 31.84
N SER A 131 -21.68 -28.68 31.04
CA SER A 131 -21.07 -28.57 29.70
C SER A 131 -19.55 -28.35 29.76
N ASP A 132 -18.88 -28.66 28.66
CA ASP A 132 -17.46 -28.39 28.42
C ASP A 132 -17.15 -26.89 28.27
N LEU A 133 -18.18 -26.02 28.26
CA LEU A 133 -18.06 -24.56 28.24
C LEU A 133 -17.85 -23.94 29.63
N ALA A 134 -17.99 -24.71 30.72
CA ALA A 134 -17.79 -24.18 32.07
C ALA A 134 -16.38 -23.59 32.31
N PRO A 135 -15.27 -24.21 31.88
CA PRO A 135 -13.94 -23.62 31.98
C PRO A 135 -13.76 -22.36 31.12
N VAL A 136 -14.42 -22.30 29.96
CA VAL A 136 -14.44 -21.10 29.11
C VAL A 136 -15.12 -19.95 29.83
N ALA A 137 -16.29 -20.20 30.42
CA ALA A 137 -17.03 -19.21 31.19
C ALA A 137 -16.23 -18.68 32.38
N GLU A 138 -15.56 -19.56 33.13
CA GLU A 138 -14.69 -19.17 34.25
C GLU A 138 -13.54 -18.27 33.79
N HIS A 139 -12.80 -18.68 32.74
CA HIS A 139 -11.72 -17.89 32.17
C HIS A 139 -12.19 -16.51 31.69
N GLU A 140 -13.30 -16.46 30.96
CA GLU A 140 -13.82 -15.20 30.41
C GLU A 140 -14.40 -14.27 31.49
N ARG A 141 -14.96 -14.81 32.58
CA ARG A 141 -15.36 -14.00 33.74
C ARG A 141 -14.17 -13.32 34.40
N GLU A 142 -13.05 -14.05 34.54
CA GLU A 142 -11.82 -13.52 35.13
C GLU A 142 -11.12 -12.50 34.22
N ARG A 143 -11.02 -12.80 32.92
CA ARG A 143 -10.26 -11.99 31.97
C ARG A 143 -11.04 -10.84 31.35
N GLN A 144 -12.37 -10.97 31.27
CA GLN A 144 -13.28 -9.95 30.75
C GLN A 144 -12.91 -9.45 29.35
N HIS A 145 -12.49 -10.34 28.44
CA HIS A 145 -11.94 -9.96 27.13
C HIS A 145 -12.91 -9.21 26.22
N GLU A 146 -14.21 -9.46 26.35
CA GLU A 146 -15.24 -8.77 25.56
C GLU A 146 -15.85 -7.56 26.29
N ALA A 147 -15.37 -7.23 27.49
CA ALA A 147 -15.81 -6.04 28.20
C ALA A 147 -15.14 -4.78 27.62
N HIS A 148 -15.95 -3.83 27.18
CA HIS A 148 -15.46 -2.59 26.59
C HIS A 148 -16.43 -1.43 26.84
N VAL A 149 -15.96 -0.21 26.62
CA VAL A 149 -16.79 1.00 26.55
C VAL A 149 -16.71 1.58 25.15
N ALA A 150 -17.83 2.07 24.64
CA ALA A 150 -17.93 2.55 23.29
C ALA A 150 -18.34 4.02 23.24
N PHE A 151 -17.70 4.75 22.33
CA PHE A 151 -18.07 6.10 21.97
C PHE A 151 -18.50 6.14 20.51
N GLU A 152 -19.57 6.88 20.23
CA GLU A 152 -20.02 7.15 18.88
C GLU A 152 -19.46 8.51 18.43
N VAL A 153 -18.84 8.55 17.25
CA VAL A 153 -18.30 9.78 16.69
C VAL A 153 -19.39 10.54 15.93
N GLU A 154 -19.64 11.77 16.35
CA GLU A 154 -20.59 12.66 15.70
C GLU A 154 -19.96 13.39 14.49
N ALA A 155 -20.68 13.42 13.37
CA ALA A 155 -20.29 14.10 12.13
C ALA A 155 -18.83 13.79 11.70
N PRO A 156 -18.51 12.52 11.41
CA PRO A 156 -17.13 12.12 11.13
C PRO A 156 -16.63 12.67 9.79
N ASP A 157 -15.43 13.26 9.83
CA ASP A 157 -14.63 13.55 8.65
C ASP A 157 -13.19 13.06 8.84
N PRO A 158 -12.42 12.86 7.76
CA PRO A 158 -11.10 12.25 7.85
C PRO A 158 -10.10 12.98 8.74
N LEU A 159 -10.17 14.32 8.83
CA LEU A 159 -9.27 15.11 9.66
C LEU A 159 -9.62 14.95 11.14
N VAL A 160 -10.91 14.97 11.47
CA VAL A 160 -11.40 14.75 12.83
C VAL A 160 -11.00 13.36 13.31
N LEU A 161 -11.21 12.32 12.51
CA LEU A 161 -10.88 10.95 12.90
C LEU A 161 -9.38 10.72 13.13
N ARG A 162 -8.53 11.28 12.26
CA ARG A 162 -7.07 11.25 12.48
C ARG A 162 -6.69 12.00 13.75
N GLY A 163 -7.32 13.14 14.02
CA GLY A 163 -7.15 13.90 15.25
C GLY A 163 -7.53 13.10 16.49
N LEU A 164 -8.71 12.45 16.48
CA LEU A 164 -9.20 11.60 17.56
C LEU A 164 -8.22 10.46 17.86
N CYS A 165 -7.81 9.70 16.83
CA CYS A 165 -6.86 8.60 16.98
C CYS A 165 -5.50 9.11 17.53
N ALA A 166 -5.03 10.26 17.07
CA ALA A 166 -3.79 10.86 17.54
C ALA A 166 -3.87 11.33 19.00
N VAL A 167 -5.01 11.87 19.44
CA VAL A 167 -5.23 12.25 20.85
C VAL A 167 -5.25 11.00 21.73
N PHE A 168 -6.00 9.97 21.35
CA PHE A 168 -6.00 8.68 22.08
C PHE A 168 -4.58 8.12 22.22
N GLY A 169 -3.82 8.08 21.13
CA GLY A 169 -2.41 7.66 21.12
C GLY A 169 -1.52 8.50 22.04
N ARG A 170 -1.70 9.81 22.06
CA ARG A 170 -0.93 10.74 22.91
C ARG A 170 -1.14 10.47 24.40
N TYR A 171 -2.36 10.13 24.80
CA TYR A 171 -2.71 9.79 26.19
C TYR A 171 -2.53 8.29 26.50
N GLY A 172 -1.75 7.58 25.69
CA GLY A 172 -1.31 6.22 26.00
C GLY A 172 -2.29 5.11 25.63
N ALA A 173 -3.43 5.43 25.01
CA ALA A 173 -4.26 4.39 24.39
C ALA A 173 -3.56 3.85 23.14
N THR A 174 -3.78 2.58 22.85
CA THR A 174 -3.02 1.86 21.81
C THR A 174 -3.97 1.17 20.85
N PRO A 175 -3.75 1.26 19.52
CA PRO A 175 -4.59 0.56 18.55
C PRO A 175 -4.68 -0.95 18.83
N ASP A 176 -5.91 -1.47 18.89
CA ASP A 176 -6.25 -2.86 19.23
C ASP A 176 -7.23 -3.49 18.22
N GLY A 177 -6.99 -3.21 16.94
CA GLY A 177 -7.81 -3.70 15.83
C GLY A 177 -8.97 -2.76 15.46
N GLY A 178 -9.89 -3.28 14.67
CA GLY A 178 -11.03 -2.53 14.12
C GLY A 178 -11.58 -3.22 12.88
N GLY A 179 -12.62 -2.66 12.28
CA GLY A 179 -13.27 -3.24 11.10
C GLY A 179 -14.34 -2.34 10.51
N TYR A 180 -14.65 -2.54 9.23
CA TYR A 180 -15.80 -1.91 8.57
C TYR A 180 -16.93 -2.93 8.44
N ASN A 181 -18.12 -2.55 8.89
CA ASN A 181 -19.34 -3.33 8.73
C ASN A 181 -20.20 -2.76 7.59
N PRO A 182 -20.29 -3.43 6.42
CA PRO A 182 -21.08 -2.95 5.30
C PRO A 182 -22.60 -2.97 5.56
N HIS A 183 -23.07 -3.76 6.53
CA HIS A 183 -24.51 -3.84 6.86
C HIS A 183 -24.99 -2.65 7.67
N GLU A 184 -24.16 -2.15 8.59
CA GLU A 184 -24.45 -0.98 9.43
C GLU A 184 -23.88 0.30 8.81
N ASN A 185 -23.09 0.18 7.73
CA ASN A 185 -22.30 1.25 7.14
C ASN A 185 -21.53 2.04 8.22
N GLY A 186 -20.75 1.31 9.02
CA GLY A 186 -20.00 1.86 10.14
C GLY A 186 -18.61 1.26 10.22
N THR A 187 -17.64 2.09 10.60
CA THR A 187 -16.26 1.72 10.83
C THR A 187 -15.96 1.76 12.32
N VAL A 188 -15.36 0.71 12.85
CA VAL A 188 -15.03 0.56 14.26
C VAL A 188 -13.52 0.59 14.46
N PHE A 189 -13.06 1.40 15.42
CA PHE A 189 -11.68 1.45 15.85
C PHE A 189 -11.60 0.99 17.30
N TYR A 190 -10.78 -0.04 17.56
CA TYR A 190 -10.53 -0.50 18.92
C TYR A 190 -9.24 0.06 19.46
N PHE A 191 -9.26 0.43 20.74
CA PHE A 191 -8.08 0.81 21.51
C PHE A 191 -8.00 -0.01 22.79
N THR A 192 -6.78 -0.35 23.20
CA THR A 192 -6.50 -0.70 24.59
C THR A 192 -6.11 0.56 25.35
N ALA A 193 -6.85 0.87 26.42
CA ALA A 193 -6.58 1.95 27.35
C ALA A 193 -5.24 1.75 28.07
N PRO A 194 -4.55 2.83 28.48
CA PRO A 194 -3.30 2.77 29.24
C PRO A 194 -3.47 2.00 30.56
N ALA A 195 -2.37 1.45 31.09
CA ALA A 195 -2.40 0.64 32.31
C ALA A 195 -2.87 1.43 33.55
N GLU A 196 -2.69 2.76 33.51
CA GLU A 196 -3.06 3.72 34.54
C GLU A 196 -4.54 4.12 34.49
N ALA A 197 -5.30 3.65 33.49
CA ALA A 197 -6.72 3.95 33.35
C ALA A 197 -7.52 3.47 34.58
N LYS A 198 -8.45 4.32 35.03
CA LYS A 198 -9.25 4.13 36.25
C LYS A 198 -10.72 3.77 35.97
N ALA A 199 -11.13 3.74 34.70
CA ALA A 199 -12.50 3.45 34.30
C ALA A 199 -12.96 2.00 34.60
N GLY A 200 -12.02 1.08 34.87
CA GLY A 200 -12.34 -0.33 35.08
C GLY A 200 -12.58 -1.13 33.79
N TYR A 201 -12.45 -0.48 32.63
CA TYR A 201 -12.46 -1.10 31.31
C TYR A 201 -11.10 -0.89 30.64
N ARG A 202 -10.59 -1.94 30.00
CA ARG A 202 -9.32 -1.88 29.27
C ARG A 202 -9.50 -1.63 27.78
N ARG A 203 -10.65 -1.96 27.23
CA ARG A 203 -10.92 -1.82 25.80
C ARG A 203 -11.89 -0.69 25.55
N VAL A 204 -11.55 0.14 24.57
CA VAL A 204 -12.37 1.26 24.11
C VAL A 204 -12.72 1.03 22.65
N GLU A 205 -13.99 1.21 22.32
CA GLU A 205 -14.51 1.19 20.96
C GLU A 205 -14.82 2.63 20.54
N LEU A 206 -14.36 3.03 19.35
CA LEU A 206 -14.85 4.21 18.65
C LEU A 206 -15.65 3.73 17.44
N TYR A 207 -16.97 3.89 17.52
CA TYR A 207 -17.87 3.64 16.39
C TYR A 207 -17.99 4.91 15.55
N VAL A 208 -17.82 4.75 14.25
CA VAL A 208 -17.80 5.85 13.29
C VAL A 208 -18.76 5.55 12.14
N PRO A 209 -19.86 6.30 12.00
CA PRO A 209 -20.74 6.15 10.85
C PRO A 209 -19.99 6.41 9.52
N GLY A 210 -20.15 5.53 8.54
CA GLY A 210 -19.54 5.59 7.21
C GLY A 210 -18.37 4.62 6.99
N ASP A 211 -17.89 4.61 5.74
CA ASP A 211 -16.71 3.84 5.31
C ASP A 211 -15.45 4.70 5.45
N HIS A 212 -14.66 4.40 6.48
CA HIS A 212 -13.41 5.10 6.80
C HIS A 212 -12.23 4.13 6.77
N ARG A 213 -12.25 3.16 5.83
CA ARG A 213 -11.22 2.11 5.73
C ARG A 213 -9.82 2.66 5.48
N ASP A 214 -9.69 3.82 4.84
CA ASP A 214 -8.41 4.50 4.62
C ASP A 214 -7.72 4.93 5.93
N ILE A 215 -8.51 5.35 6.92
CA ILE A 215 -8.02 5.73 8.25
C ILE A 215 -7.86 4.49 9.12
N LEU A 216 -8.78 3.52 9.00
CA LEU A 216 -8.68 2.23 9.66
C LEU A 216 -7.38 1.50 9.28
N ASP A 217 -6.95 1.56 8.01
CA ASP A 217 -5.71 0.93 7.57
C ASP A 217 -4.49 1.50 8.30
N ALA A 218 -4.43 2.82 8.51
CA ALA A 218 -3.36 3.46 9.28
C ALA A 218 -3.37 3.05 10.77
N HIS A 219 -4.56 2.95 11.36
CA HIS A 219 -4.76 2.45 12.74
C HIS A 219 -4.32 0.99 12.89
N LEU A 220 -4.72 0.14 11.94
CA LEU A 220 -4.34 -1.27 11.89
C LEU A 220 -2.85 -1.46 11.61
N ASP A 221 -2.21 -0.58 10.83
CA ASP A 221 -0.76 -0.62 10.61
C ASP A 221 0.03 -0.37 11.89
N GLU A 222 -0.42 0.57 12.73
CA GLU A 222 0.19 0.77 14.03
C GLU A 222 0.00 -0.47 14.93
N HIS A 223 -1.18 -1.07 14.93
CA HIS A 223 -1.44 -2.32 15.64
C HIS A 223 -0.52 -3.45 15.15
N ARG A 224 -0.40 -3.64 13.83
CA ARG A 224 0.48 -4.63 13.19
C ARG A 224 1.94 -4.40 13.58
N ARG A 225 2.43 -3.16 13.55
CA ARG A 225 3.81 -2.82 13.98
C ARG A 225 4.09 -3.21 15.43
N ARG A 226 3.07 -3.20 16.29
CA ARG A 226 3.16 -3.65 17.69
C ARG A 226 3.13 -5.18 17.85
N GLN A 227 3.01 -5.92 16.75
CA GLN A 227 3.20 -7.38 16.66
C GLN A 227 4.41 -7.69 15.77
N PRO A 228 5.66 -7.53 16.29
CA PRO A 228 6.86 -7.56 15.45
C PRO A 228 7.08 -8.90 14.74
N ALA A 229 6.73 -10.02 15.38
CA ALA A 229 6.86 -11.35 14.80
C ALA A 229 5.94 -11.54 13.58
N GLU A 230 4.68 -11.10 13.68
CA GLU A 230 3.73 -11.18 12.57
C GLU A 230 4.11 -10.24 11.43
N THR A 231 4.55 -9.03 11.77
CA THR A 231 5.07 -8.09 10.77
C THR A 231 6.28 -8.66 10.03
N LEU A 232 7.26 -9.20 10.76
CA LEU A 232 8.44 -9.82 10.16
C LEU A 232 8.06 -11.03 9.29
N LEU A 233 7.14 -11.89 9.76
CA LEU A 233 6.67 -13.01 8.97
C LEU A 233 6.05 -12.53 7.65
N ARG A 234 5.16 -11.53 7.68
CA ARG A 234 4.57 -10.95 6.46
C ARG A 234 5.64 -10.47 5.48
N LEU A 235 6.65 -9.74 5.96
CA LEU A 235 7.76 -9.26 5.14
C LEU A 235 8.56 -10.42 4.51
N LEU A 236 8.90 -11.45 5.30
CA LEU A 236 9.62 -12.64 4.82
C LEU A 236 8.83 -13.39 3.73
N THR A 237 7.50 -13.38 3.81
CA THR A 237 6.62 -14.04 2.84
C THR A 237 6.37 -13.25 1.56
N GLY A 238 6.88 -12.03 1.44
CA GLY A 238 6.74 -11.22 0.20
C GLY A 238 7.29 -11.92 -1.05
N ALA A 239 8.28 -12.78 -0.89
CA ALA A 239 8.81 -13.61 -1.98
C ALA A 239 7.76 -14.57 -2.57
N TRP A 240 6.80 -15.02 -1.75
CA TRP A 240 5.68 -15.84 -2.19
C TRP A 240 4.68 -15.03 -3.01
N THR A 241 4.45 -13.77 -2.66
CA THR A 241 3.63 -12.84 -3.44
C THR A 241 4.14 -12.70 -4.86
N THR A 242 5.44 -12.41 -5.04
CA THR A 242 6.04 -12.29 -6.36
C THR A 242 5.88 -13.57 -7.18
N GLN A 243 6.21 -14.73 -6.59
CA GLN A 243 6.08 -16.01 -7.30
C GLN A 243 4.63 -16.42 -7.57
N ALA A 244 3.68 -16.08 -6.68
CA ALA A 244 2.26 -16.34 -6.89
C ALA A 244 1.71 -15.55 -8.09
N LEU A 245 2.05 -14.25 -8.18
CA LEU A 245 1.69 -13.40 -9.32
C LEU A 245 2.33 -13.95 -10.61
N THR A 246 3.61 -14.29 -10.57
CA THR A 246 4.31 -14.86 -11.71
C THR A 246 3.72 -16.21 -12.14
N ALA A 247 3.36 -17.09 -11.21
CA ALA A 247 2.71 -18.36 -11.53
C ALA A 247 1.33 -18.15 -12.16
N PHE A 248 0.52 -17.27 -11.58
CA PHE A 248 -0.79 -16.89 -12.13
C PHE A 248 -0.70 -16.37 -13.56
N THR A 249 0.33 -15.55 -13.84
CA THR A 249 0.63 -15.02 -15.18
C THR A 249 1.19 -16.08 -16.14
N ARG A 250 2.17 -16.89 -15.70
CA ARG A 250 2.79 -17.96 -16.51
C ARG A 250 1.78 -19.01 -16.94
N LEU A 251 0.84 -19.34 -16.05
CA LEU A 251 -0.22 -20.32 -16.28
C LEU A 251 -1.42 -19.73 -17.06
N ALA A 252 -1.33 -18.46 -17.51
CA ALA A 252 -2.36 -17.76 -18.26
C ALA A 252 -3.74 -17.73 -17.58
N VAL A 253 -3.78 -17.79 -16.24
CA VAL A 253 -5.03 -17.81 -15.48
C VAL A 253 -5.76 -16.48 -15.57
N ALA A 254 -5.02 -15.36 -15.56
CA ALA A 254 -5.59 -14.03 -15.78
C ALA A 254 -6.30 -13.94 -17.13
N ASP A 255 -5.69 -14.50 -18.17
CA ASP A 255 -6.26 -14.50 -19.52
C ASP A 255 -7.51 -15.39 -19.61
N ALA A 256 -7.56 -16.51 -18.88
CA ALA A 256 -8.73 -17.39 -18.83
C ALA A 256 -9.96 -16.78 -18.13
N MET A 257 -9.79 -15.70 -17.35
CA MET A 257 -10.88 -14.97 -16.69
C MET A 257 -11.44 -13.88 -17.62
N HIS A 258 -12.26 -14.29 -18.59
CA HIS A 258 -12.87 -13.37 -19.56
C HIS A 258 -14.16 -12.71 -19.03
N GLY A 259 -14.17 -11.37 -18.99
CA GLY A 259 -15.35 -10.56 -18.68
C GLY A 259 -15.50 -10.20 -17.21
N GLU A 260 -16.63 -9.59 -16.85
CA GLU A 260 -16.91 -9.14 -15.48
C GLU A 260 -17.47 -10.25 -14.58
N ARG A 261 -17.84 -11.40 -15.16
CA ARG A 261 -18.47 -12.51 -14.42
C ARG A 261 -17.42 -13.42 -13.81
N SER A 262 -17.73 -13.92 -12.62
CA SER A 262 -16.93 -14.93 -11.93
C SER A 262 -16.92 -16.26 -12.67
N VAL A 263 -15.79 -16.95 -12.61
CA VAL A 263 -15.53 -18.21 -13.30
C VAL A 263 -15.23 -19.29 -12.29
N ASP A 264 -15.94 -20.41 -12.40
CA ASP A 264 -15.70 -21.59 -11.58
C ASP A 264 -14.25 -22.11 -11.71
N VAL A 265 -13.65 -22.49 -10.58
CA VAL A 265 -12.25 -22.91 -10.52
C VAL A 265 -11.98 -24.21 -11.29
N THR A 266 -12.97 -25.11 -11.39
CA THR A 266 -12.82 -26.35 -12.17
C THR A 266 -12.74 -26.05 -13.66
N ARG A 267 -13.50 -25.03 -14.11
CA ARG A 267 -13.38 -24.53 -15.49
C ARG A 267 -12.03 -23.89 -15.73
N LEU A 268 -11.60 -22.96 -14.87
CA LEU A 268 -10.28 -22.33 -15.00
C LEU A 268 -9.14 -23.37 -15.03
N ALA A 269 -9.23 -24.37 -14.17
CA ALA A 269 -8.26 -25.46 -14.11
C ALA A 269 -8.20 -26.26 -15.41
N ARG A 270 -9.36 -26.55 -16.03
CA ARG A 270 -9.44 -27.20 -17.34
C ARG A 270 -8.84 -26.33 -18.44
N ASP A 271 -9.21 -25.05 -18.47
CA ASP A 271 -8.84 -24.11 -19.54
C ASP A 271 -7.33 -23.78 -19.50
N THR A 272 -6.69 -23.88 -18.33
CA THR A 272 -5.26 -23.61 -18.12
C THR A 272 -4.40 -24.87 -17.93
N GLY A 273 -5.01 -26.05 -17.92
CA GLY A 273 -4.30 -27.33 -17.77
C GLY A 273 -3.67 -27.57 -16.39
N VAL A 274 -4.24 -27.00 -15.33
CA VAL A 274 -3.72 -27.09 -13.95
C VAL A 274 -4.63 -27.92 -13.05
N LEU A 275 -4.14 -28.28 -11.86
CA LEU A 275 -4.94 -28.99 -10.86
C LEU A 275 -5.85 -28.01 -10.11
N ALA A 276 -7.16 -28.27 -10.13
CA ALA A 276 -8.15 -27.42 -9.46
C ALA A 276 -7.84 -27.17 -7.97
N PRO A 277 -7.47 -28.17 -7.13
CA PRO A 277 -7.14 -27.91 -5.72
C PRO A 277 -5.96 -26.95 -5.52
N ASN A 278 -4.95 -27.03 -6.40
CA ASN A 278 -3.77 -26.16 -6.34
C ASN A 278 -4.13 -24.75 -6.81
N LEU A 279 -4.93 -24.65 -7.88
CA LEU A 279 -5.42 -23.37 -8.37
C LEU A 279 -6.30 -22.67 -7.34
N THR A 280 -7.20 -23.39 -6.65
CA THR A 280 -8.00 -22.82 -5.55
C THR A 280 -7.10 -22.24 -4.44
N THR A 281 -6.01 -22.94 -4.08
CA THR A 281 -5.06 -22.43 -3.07
C THR A 281 -4.38 -21.15 -3.53
N LEU A 282 -3.92 -21.11 -4.78
CA LEU A 282 -3.31 -19.92 -5.38
C LEU A 282 -4.30 -18.75 -5.45
N LEU A 283 -5.51 -18.99 -5.94
CA LEU A 283 -6.54 -17.96 -6.10
C LEU A 283 -7.00 -17.39 -4.75
N ARG A 284 -7.08 -18.21 -3.69
CA ARG A 284 -7.39 -17.73 -2.34
C ARG A 284 -6.32 -16.77 -1.82
N TYR A 285 -5.05 -17.08 -2.07
CA TYR A 285 -3.94 -16.20 -1.71
C TYR A 285 -3.98 -14.89 -2.52
N LEU A 286 -4.28 -14.96 -3.81
CA LEU A 286 -4.44 -13.79 -4.67
C LEU A 286 -5.70 -12.97 -4.34
N ALA A 287 -6.75 -13.60 -3.81
CA ALA A 287 -7.93 -12.91 -3.31
C ALA A 287 -7.62 -12.10 -2.06
N MET A 288 -6.86 -12.67 -1.12
CA MET A 288 -6.33 -11.95 0.04
C MET A 288 -5.49 -10.72 -0.37
N LEU A 289 -4.80 -10.79 -1.51
CA LEU A 289 -3.99 -9.69 -2.06
C LEU A 289 -4.82 -8.70 -2.92
N GLY A 290 -6.11 -8.92 -3.12
CA GLY A 290 -6.97 -8.07 -3.94
C GLY A 290 -6.69 -8.15 -5.44
N VAL A 291 -6.08 -9.23 -5.93
CA VAL A 291 -5.82 -9.47 -7.36
C VAL A 291 -7.04 -10.11 -8.04
N VAL A 292 -7.78 -10.93 -7.29
CA VAL A 292 -9.06 -11.53 -7.69
C VAL A 292 -10.09 -11.32 -6.58
N ASP A 293 -11.37 -11.33 -6.93
CA ASP A 293 -12.46 -11.45 -5.97
C ASP A 293 -13.05 -12.86 -6.07
N GLU A 294 -13.49 -13.40 -4.93
CA GLU A 294 -14.22 -14.68 -4.83
C GLU A 294 -15.68 -14.41 -4.47
N ASP A 295 -16.59 -15.02 -5.20
CA ASP A 295 -18.02 -15.05 -4.88
C ASP A 295 -18.60 -16.46 -5.03
N ARG A 296 -19.92 -16.60 -4.86
CA ARG A 296 -20.61 -17.89 -4.94
C ARG A 296 -20.45 -18.60 -6.29
N ASP A 297 -20.17 -17.84 -7.36
CA ASP A 297 -20.12 -18.30 -8.75
C ASP A 297 -18.65 -18.54 -9.20
N GLY A 298 -17.66 -18.23 -8.36
CA GLY A 298 -16.24 -18.55 -8.56
C GLY A 298 -15.33 -17.34 -8.33
N PHE A 299 -14.35 -17.16 -9.22
CA PHE A 299 -13.35 -16.09 -9.13
C PHE A 299 -13.43 -15.13 -10.31
N ARG A 300 -13.20 -13.83 -10.07
CA ARG A 300 -13.05 -12.80 -11.12
C ARG A 300 -11.87 -11.87 -10.85
N LEU A 301 -11.32 -11.25 -11.88
CA LEU A 301 -10.24 -10.27 -11.74
C LEU A 301 -10.74 -8.96 -11.11
N THR A 302 -9.92 -8.37 -10.25
CA THR A 302 -10.03 -6.95 -9.86
C THR A 302 -9.35 -6.06 -10.91
N ASP A 303 -9.38 -4.73 -10.73
CA ASP A 303 -8.60 -3.81 -11.56
C ASP A 303 -7.10 -4.10 -11.51
N THR A 304 -6.58 -4.47 -10.35
CA THR A 304 -5.17 -4.87 -10.19
C THR A 304 -4.87 -6.15 -10.95
N GLY A 305 -5.73 -7.18 -10.85
CA GLY A 305 -5.56 -8.44 -11.58
C GLY A 305 -5.65 -8.28 -13.10
N ARG A 306 -6.48 -7.35 -13.59
CA ARG A 306 -6.60 -7.05 -15.03
C ARG A 306 -5.27 -6.62 -15.66
N LEU A 307 -4.38 -5.96 -14.92
CA LEU A 307 -3.05 -5.58 -15.42
C LEU A 307 -2.16 -6.79 -15.78
N LEU A 308 -2.50 -8.01 -15.35
CA LEU A 308 -1.75 -9.23 -15.68
C LEU A 308 -2.25 -9.93 -16.95
N ARG A 309 -3.31 -9.42 -17.59
CA ARG A 309 -3.81 -9.94 -18.87
C ARG A 309 -2.94 -9.50 -20.03
N THR A 310 -2.87 -10.33 -21.04
CA THR A 310 -2.11 -10.09 -22.28
C THR A 310 -2.74 -9.00 -23.14
N ASP A 311 -4.07 -8.89 -23.15
CA ASP A 311 -4.83 -7.98 -24.03
C ASP A 311 -5.17 -6.62 -23.41
N THR A 312 -4.65 -6.32 -22.21
CA THR A 312 -4.92 -5.07 -21.51
C THR A 312 -3.93 -3.97 -21.90
N ALA A 313 -4.46 -2.78 -22.19
CA ALA A 313 -3.63 -1.61 -22.45
C ALA A 313 -2.77 -1.26 -21.21
N GLY A 314 -1.45 -1.20 -21.40
CA GLY A 314 -0.50 -1.03 -20.29
C GLY A 314 -0.41 -2.25 -19.38
N SER A 315 -0.54 -3.45 -19.95
CA SER A 315 -0.30 -4.72 -19.27
C SER A 315 1.06 -4.74 -18.57
N MET A 316 1.07 -5.25 -17.34
CA MET A 316 2.26 -5.50 -16.52
C MET A 316 2.65 -6.99 -16.52
N ARG A 317 2.03 -7.82 -17.38
CA ARG A 317 2.34 -9.25 -17.54
C ARG A 317 3.84 -9.50 -17.70
N SER A 318 4.48 -8.81 -18.65
CA SER A 318 5.90 -9.03 -18.95
C SER A 318 6.81 -8.63 -17.79
N LEU A 319 6.43 -7.59 -17.05
CA LEU A 319 7.12 -7.18 -15.83
C LEU A 319 7.01 -8.26 -14.73
N ALA A 320 5.80 -8.80 -14.49
CA ALA A 320 5.59 -9.86 -13.51
C ALA A 320 6.40 -11.14 -13.83
N LEU A 321 6.52 -11.48 -15.12
CA LEU A 321 7.32 -12.63 -15.56
C LEU A 321 8.83 -12.40 -15.37
N MET A 322 9.31 -11.20 -15.63
CA MET A 322 10.71 -10.84 -15.45
C MET A 322 11.09 -10.77 -13.96
N TYR A 323 10.22 -10.18 -13.13
CA TYR A 323 10.46 -9.97 -11.70
C TYR A 323 10.32 -11.23 -10.86
N GLY A 324 9.55 -12.23 -11.32
CA GLY A 324 9.56 -13.58 -10.75
C GLY A 324 10.43 -14.58 -11.53
N GLY A 325 11.24 -14.09 -12.48
CA GLY A 325 12.15 -14.87 -13.30
C GLY A 325 13.61 -14.52 -13.01
N PRO A 326 14.41 -14.13 -14.02
CA PRO A 326 15.85 -13.87 -13.84
C PRO A 326 16.17 -12.88 -12.71
N PHE A 327 15.39 -11.80 -12.56
CA PHE A 327 15.59 -10.84 -11.46
C PHE A 327 15.20 -11.38 -10.09
N TYR A 328 14.30 -12.36 -10.00
CA TYR A 328 14.04 -13.03 -8.73
C TYR A 328 15.23 -13.89 -8.30
N GLU A 329 15.82 -14.61 -9.27
CA GLU A 329 16.94 -15.52 -9.02
C GLU A 329 18.20 -14.77 -8.58
N SER A 330 18.48 -13.59 -9.14
CA SER A 330 19.63 -12.77 -8.75
C SER A 330 19.55 -12.32 -7.29
N PHE A 331 18.36 -12.05 -6.75
CA PHE A 331 18.18 -11.63 -5.36
C PHE A 331 18.62 -12.69 -4.33
N ALA A 332 18.76 -13.96 -4.73
CA ALA A 332 19.38 -14.97 -3.87
C ALA A 332 20.85 -14.65 -3.53
N GLY A 333 21.54 -13.90 -4.40
CA GLY A 333 22.93 -13.44 -4.20
C GLY A 333 23.07 -12.10 -3.47
N LEU A 334 21.97 -11.47 -3.04
CA LEU A 334 21.99 -10.10 -2.50
C LEU A 334 22.94 -9.95 -1.30
N ALA A 335 23.02 -10.94 -0.40
CA ALA A 335 23.91 -10.89 0.76
C ALA A 335 25.40 -10.80 0.36
N ASP A 336 25.78 -11.46 -0.74
CA ASP A 336 27.14 -11.41 -1.27
C ASP A 336 27.40 -10.09 -1.97
N THR A 337 26.44 -9.57 -2.73
CA THR A 337 26.51 -8.20 -3.30
C THR A 337 26.73 -7.16 -2.22
N VAL A 338 25.99 -7.22 -1.10
CA VAL A 338 26.19 -6.30 0.03
C VAL A 338 27.59 -6.44 0.62
N ARG A 339 28.14 -7.66 0.67
CA ARG A 339 29.46 -7.91 1.25
C ARG A 339 30.61 -7.47 0.35
N THR A 340 30.51 -7.68 -0.96
CA THR A 340 31.65 -7.55 -1.88
C THR A 340 31.48 -6.45 -2.93
N GLY A 341 30.27 -5.91 -3.11
CA GLY A 341 29.93 -4.99 -4.19
C GLY A 341 29.85 -5.64 -5.58
N ARG A 342 29.90 -6.98 -5.67
CA ARG A 342 29.77 -7.71 -6.95
C ARG A 342 28.30 -7.85 -7.33
N VAL A 343 27.97 -7.74 -8.61
CA VAL A 343 26.60 -7.78 -9.11
C VAL A 343 26.07 -9.22 -9.06
N ALA A 344 25.00 -9.46 -8.30
CA ALA A 344 24.48 -10.82 -8.10
C ALA A 344 23.94 -11.45 -9.39
N PHE A 345 23.37 -10.65 -10.29
CA PHE A 345 22.93 -11.15 -11.60
C PHE A 345 24.10 -11.74 -12.39
N GLU A 346 25.23 -11.03 -12.46
CA GLU A 346 26.42 -11.51 -13.17
C GLU A 346 27.00 -12.78 -12.54
N GLU A 347 27.04 -12.86 -11.21
CA GLU A 347 27.51 -14.06 -10.51
C GLU A 347 26.56 -15.26 -10.74
N ARG A 348 25.25 -14.99 -10.86
CA ARG A 348 24.22 -16.02 -11.07
C ARG A 348 24.22 -16.56 -12.50
N PHE A 349 24.33 -15.68 -13.49
CA PHE A 349 24.16 -16.02 -14.91
C PHE A 349 25.49 -16.05 -15.70
N GLY A 350 26.60 -15.61 -15.11
CA GLY A 350 27.94 -15.61 -15.70
C GLY A 350 28.23 -14.44 -16.65
N GLU A 351 27.28 -13.53 -16.85
CA GLU A 351 27.35 -12.39 -17.76
C GLU A 351 26.38 -11.28 -17.32
N ASN A 352 26.51 -10.08 -17.88
CA ASN A 352 25.60 -8.98 -17.57
C ASN A 352 24.20 -9.23 -18.12
N HIS A 353 23.19 -8.58 -17.52
CA HIS A 353 21.79 -8.83 -17.85
C HIS A 353 21.42 -8.51 -19.31
N PHE A 354 22.01 -7.48 -19.92
CA PHE A 354 21.75 -7.16 -21.32
C PHE A 354 22.21 -8.27 -22.25
N ASP A 355 23.45 -8.75 -22.06
CA ASP A 355 24.00 -9.85 -22.85
C ASP A 355 23.18 -11.13 -22.62
N HIS A 356 22.83 -11.42 -21.37
CA HIS A 356 22.01 -12.58 -21.03
C HIS A 356 20.66 -12.60 -21.75
N PHE A 357 19.92 -11.48 -21.73
CA PHE A 357 18.61 -11.40 -22.37
C PHE A 357 18.74 -11.41 -23.90
N ALA A 358 19.77 -10.80 -24.48
CA ALA A 358 19.97 -10.76 -25.93
C ALA A 358 20.25 -12.15 -26.55
N ARG A 359 20.70 -13.13 -25.76
CA ARG A 359 20.98 -14.50 -26.24
C ARG A 359 19.73 -15.32 -26.53
N ASP A 360 18.62 -15.00 -25.87
CA ASP A 360 17.35 -15.68 -26.03
C ASP A 360 16.31 -14.71 -26.60
N PRO A 361 15.87 -14.89 -27.85
CA PRO A 361 14.86 -14.02 -28.48
C PRO A 361 13.58 -13.87 -27.66
N GLU A 362 13.14 -14.89 -26.92
CA GLU A 362 11.94 -14.81 -26.09
C GLU A 362 12.17 -13.94 -24.86
N LEU A 363 13.33 -14.07 -24.21
CA LEU A 363 13.70 -13.23 -23.07
C LEU A 363 13.98 -11.79 -23.48
N ALA A 364 14.59 -11.55 -24.65
CA ALA A 364 14.79 -10.22 -25.20
C ALA A 364 13.45 -9.50 -25.41
N VAL A 365 12.48 -10.17 -26.04
CA VAL A 365 11.12 -9.63 -26.22
C VAL A 365 10.44 -9.39 -24.88
N LEU A 366 10.59 -10.31 -23.92
CA LEU A 366 10.02 -10.16 -22.59
C LEU A 366 10.61 -8.95 -21.85
N PHE A 367 11.92 -8.76 -21.93
CA PHE A 367 12.63 -7.64 -21.34
C PHE A 367 12.17 -6.32 -21.96
N ASP A 368 12.13 -6.22 -23.29
CA ASP A 368 11.65 -5.03 -24.00
C ASP A 368 10.22 -4.66 -23.58
N GLN A 369 9.32 -5.64 -23.52
CA GLN A 369 7.93 -5.43 -23.08
C GLN A 369 7.86 -5.04 -21.59
N SER A 370 8.72 -5.58 -20.74
CA SER A 370 8.78 -5.22 -19.32
C SER A 370 9.22 -3.77 -19.13
N MET A 371 10.17 -3.30 -19.94
CA MET A 371 10.62 -1.91 -19.93
C MET A 371 9.51 -0.97 -20.42
N ALA A 372 8.76 -1.38 -21.44
CA ALA A 372 7.59 -0.66 -21.94
C ALA A 372 6.45 -0.56 -20.90
N ALA A 373 6.26 -1.57 -20.04
CA ALA A 373 5.29 -1.48 -18.94
C ALA A 373 5.64 -0.38 -17.92
N GLY A 374 6.93 -0.09 -17.73
CA GLY A 374 7.42 1.02 -16.90
C GLY A 374 7.28 2.41 -17.54
N SER A 375 6.88 2.49 -18.81
CA SER A 375 6.82 3.73 -19.59
C SER A 375 5.83 4.77 -19.07
N ARG A 376 4.84 4.38 -18.25
CA ARG A 376 3.88 5.30 -17.62
C ARG A 376 4.54 6.39 -16.79
N MET A 377 5.74 6.11 -16.27
CA MET A 377 6.60 7.11 -15.63
C MET A 377 6.81 8.36 -16.52
N PHE A 378 6.82 8.20 -17.84
CA PHE A 378 7.11 9.25 -18.80
C PHE A 378 5.88 10.00 -19.31
N ASP A 379 4.65 9.55 -18.99
CA ASP A 379 3.42 10.12 -19.55
C ASP A 379 3.31 11.65 -19.38
N PRO A 380 3.71 12.26 -18.25
CA PRO A 380 3.65 13.71 -18.09
C PRO A 380 4.82 14.46 -18.74
N LEU A 381 5.91 13.78 -19.14
CA LEU A 381 7.12 14.45 -19.61
C LEU A 381 6.86 15.35 -20.82
N PRO A 382 6.11 14.96 -21.86
CA PRO A 382 5.83 15.85 -22.99
C PRO A 382 5.16 17.17 -22.59
N ALA A 383 4.46 17.25 -21.45
CA ALA A 383 3.85 18.48 -20.96
C ALA A 383 4.81 19.35 -20.12
N HIS A 384 6.08 18.96 -19.97
CA HIS A 384 7.06 19.74 -19.21
C HIS A 384 7.31 21.11 -19.87
N PRO A 385 7.40 22.22 -19.09
CA PRO A 385 7.52 23.58 -19.64
C PRO A 385 8.63 23.75 -20.69
N VAL A 386 9.81 23.15 -20.45
CA VAL A 386 10.93 23.15 -21.40
C VAL A 386 10.56 22.63 -22.78
N LEU A 387 9.68 21.62 -22.87
CA LEU A 387 9.24 21.05 -24.14
C LEU A 387 8.07 21.83 -24.74
N THR A 388 7.13 22.32 -23.93
CA THR A 388 5.97 23.08 -24.41
C THR A 388 6.33 24.50 -24.87
N GLU A 389 7.36 25.10 -24.27
CA GLU A 389 7.86 26.44 -24.60
C GLU A 389 9.01 26.42 -25.61
N ALA A 390 9.47 25.23 -26.02
CA ALA A 390 10.49 25.09 -27.04
C ALA A 390 10.03 25.74 -28.35
N GLY A 391 10.94 26.48 -28.99
CA GLY A 391 10.66 27.20 -30.22
C GLY A 391 10.30 26.28 -31.39
N ASP A 392 9.63 26.84 -32.39
CA ASP A 392 9.28 26.11 -33.60
C ASP A 392 10.54 25.60 -34.30
N GLY A 393 10.59 24.29 -34.59
CA GLY A 393 11.75 23.64 -35.19
C GLY A 393 12.84 23.22 -34.20
N ALA A 394 12.67 23.46 -32.89
CA ALA A 394 13.66 23.07 -31.89
C ALA A 394 13.95 21.56 -31.91
N THR A 395 15.19 21.21 -31.62
CA THR A 395 15.70 19.83 -31.67
C THR A 395 15.86 19.26 -30.26
N VAL A 396 15.20 18.13 -30.02
CA VAL A 396 15.32 17.32 -28.82
C VAL A 396 16.35 16.22 -29.06
N VAL A 397 17.44 16.24 -28.31
CA VAL A 397 18.52 15.25 -28.36
C VAL A 397 18.33 14.23 -27.23
N ASP A 398 17.92 13.01 -27.57
CA ASP A 398 17.77 11.89 -26.64
C ASP A 398 19.08 11.08 -26.57
N ILE A 399 19.79 11.18 -25.45
CA ILE A 399 21.12 10.58 -25.25
C ILE A 399 20.95 9.22 -24.59
N ALA A 400 21.47 8.17 -25.22
CA ALA A 400 21.20 6.78 -24.82
C ALA A 400 19.69 6.52 -24.71
N GLY A 401 18.94 6.99 -25.70
CA GLY A 401 17.48 6.95 -25.74
C GLY A 401 16.87 5.54 -25.93
N GLY A 402 17.71 4.49 -25.93
CA GLY A 402 17.28 3.11 -26.10
C GLY A 402 16.49 2.91 -27.40
N ASN A 403 15.30 2.32 -27.27
CA ASN A 403 14.40 2.04 -28.39
C ASN A 403 13.66 3.30 -28.92
N GLY A 404 13.92 4.48 -28.36
CA GLY A 404 13.33 5.75 -28.77
C GLY A 404 11.90 6.00 -28.30
N GLU A 405 11.37 5.19 -27.36
CA GLU A 405 10.00 5.35 -26.87
C GLU A 405 9.73 6.75 -26.31
N LEU A 406 10.67 7.27 -25.50
CA LEU A 406 10.51 8.59 -24.87
C LEU A 406 10.49 9.71 -25.91
N LEU A 407 11.48 9.71 -26.81
CA LEU A 407 11.54 10.67 -27.90
C LEU A 407 10.28 10.61 -28.78
N GLY A 408 9.78 9.40 -29.10
CA GLY A 408 8.56 9.23 -29.89
C GLY A 408 7.33 9.87 -29.25
N ARG A 409 7.18 9.73 -27.92
CA ARG A 409 6.11 10.40 -27.15
C ARG A 409 6.22 11.92 -27.22
N ILE A 410 7.43 12.45 -27.08
CA ILE A 410 7.69 13.90 -27.19
C ILE A 410 7.34 14.40 -28.61
N LEU A 411 7.81 13.73 -29.67
CA LEU A 411 7.56 14.12 -31.06
C LEU A 411 6.11 13.94 -31.50
N SER A 412 5.37 13.02 -30.87
CA SER A 412 3.92 12.84 -31.05
C SER A 412 3.13 13.99 -30.43
N ALA A 413 3.49 14.40 -29.21
CA ALA A 413 2.84 15.52 -28.52
C ALA A 413 3.17 16.88 -29.15
N HIS A 414 4.35 17.00 -29.77
CA HIS A 414 4.86 18.24 -30.35
C HIS A 414 5.23 18.09 -31.82
N PRO A 415 4.29 18.30 -32.76
CA PRO A 415 4.52 18.14 -34.19
C PRO A 415 5.60 19.05 -34.78
N ARG A 416 5.91 20.17 -34.09
CA ARG A 416 6.88 21.19 -34.52
C ARG A 416 8.32 20.92 -34.04
N LEU A 417 8.53 19.93 -33.18
CA LEU A 417 9.86 19.56 -32.71
C LEU A 417 10.49 18.53 -33.65
N HIS A 418 11.83 18.58 -33.72
CA HIS A 418 12.67 17.56 -34.34
C HIS A 418 13.35 16.73 -33.25
N GLY A 419 13.68 15.49 -33.58
CA GLY A 419 14.40 14.57 -32.71
C GLY A 419 15.79 14.26 -33.25
N LEU A 420 16.71 14.03 -32.34
CA LEU A 420 17.96 13.34 -32.61
C LEU A 420 18.13 12.29 -31.53
N LEU A 421 18.31 11.02 -31.93
CA LEU A 421 18.57 9.93 -31.01
C LEU A 421 20.01 9.45 -31.14
N LEU A 422 20.77 9.51 -30.05
CA LEU A 422 22.11 8.94 -29.92
C LEU A 422 22.02 7.62 -29.17
N GLU A 423 22.49 6.54 -29.78
CA GLU A 423 22.56 5.21 -29.17
C GLU A 423 23.70 4.37 -29.75
N ARG A 424 23.98 3.24 -29.11
CA ARG A 424 24.92 2.24 -29.63
C ARG A 424 24.45 1.69 -30.98
N PRO A 425 25.37 1.24 -31.86
CA PRO A 425 25.02 0.85 -33.23
C PRO A 425 23.89 -0.18 -33.37
N HIS A 426 23.82 -1.18 -32.48
CA HIS A 426 22.75 -2.20 -32.55
C HIS A 426 21.40 -1.68 -32.05
N THR A 427 21.38 -0.80 -31.04
CA THR A 427 20.15 -0.22 -30.48
C THR A 427 19.55 0.83 -31.39
N VAL A 428 20.39 1.67 -32.01
CA VAL A 428 19.92 2.79 -32.85
C VAL A 428 19.16 2.30 -34.09
N GLU A 429 19.49 1.12 -34.63
CA GLU A 429 18.74 0.49 -35.72
C GLU A 429 17.32 0.09 -35.28
N THR A 430 17.19 -0.44 -34.06
CA THR A 430 15.88 -0.75 -33.46
C THR A 430 15.05 0.52 -33.25
N ALA A 431 15.65 1.58 -32.72
CA ALA A 431 14.99 2.87 -32.54
C ALA A 431 14.53 3.45 -33.88
N ARG A 432 15.37 3.40 -34.92
CA ARG A 432 15.04 3.85 -36.27
C ARG A 432 13.80 3.16 -36.82
N ARG A 433 13.72 1.84 -36.67
CA ARG A 433 12.56 1.05 -37.10
C ARG A 433 11.28 1.44 -36.33
N LEU A 434 11.36 1.56 -35.01
CA LEU A 434 10.20 1.83 -34.16
C LEU A 434 9.67 3.25 -34.35
N LEU A 435 10.55 4.26 -34.31
CA LEU A 435 10.19 5.65 -34.56
C LEU A 435 9.73 5.88 -36.01
N GLY A 436 10.29 5.15 -36.97
CA GLY A 436 9.81 5.16 -38.35
C GLY A 436 8.38 4.61 -38.49
N THR A 437 8.09 3.50 -37.81
CA THR A 437 6.74 2.90 -37.78
C THR A 437 5.72 3.84 -37.10
N ALA A 438 6.16 4.62 -36.11
CA ALA A 438 5.36 5.64 -35.44
C ALA A 438 5.19 6.96 -36.25
N GLY A 439 5.75 7.05 -37.47
CA GLY A 439 5.60 8.22 -38.34
C GLY A 439 6.55 9.38 -38.02
N HIS A 440 7.65 9.13 -37.31
CA HIS A 440 8.64 10.15 -36.93
C HIS A 440 9.92 10.13 -37.77
N ALA A 441 10.03 9.25 -38.78
CA ALA A 441 11.25 9.07 -39.57
C ALA A 441 11.81 10.36 -40.18
N GLU A 442 10.96 11.22 -40.73
CA GLU A 442 11.38 12.47 -41.40
C GLU A 442 11.79 13.57 -40.41
N ARG A 443 11.37 13.46 -39.15
CA ARG A 443 11.64 14.45 -38.09
C ARG A 443 12.69 13.97 -37.10
N CYS A 444 13.24 12.78 -37.29
CA CYS A 444 14.19 12.18 -36.35
C CYS A 444 15.50 11.80 -37.05
N ALA A 445 16.59 12.41 -36.61
CA ALA A 445 17.94 11.97 -36.95
C ALA A 445 18.41 10.86 -35.99
N PHE A 446 19.33 10.03 -36.46
CA PHE A 446 19.87 8.90 -35.71
C PHE A 446 21.38 8.91 -35.76
N VAL A 447 22.03 8.93 -34.59
CA VAL A 447 23.49 8.91 -34.45
C VAL A 447 23.89 7.63 -33.73
N ALA A 448 24.74 6.84 -34.38
CA ALA A 448 25.36 5.68 -33.77
C ALA A 448 26.66 6.12 -33.07
N GLY A 449 26.76 5.94 -31.76
CA GLY A 449 27.93 6.39 -31.00
C GLY A 449 27.85 6.05 -29.51
N ASP A 450 28.79 6.61 -28.74
CA ASP A 450 28.80 6.58 -27.27
C ASP A 450 28.61 8.00 -26.71
N PHE A 451 28.63 8.17 -25.39
CA PHE A 451 28.52 9.48 -24.73
C PHE A 451 29.57 10.50 -25.18
N ALA A 452 30.68 10.05 -25.79
CA ALA A 452 31.66 10.94 -26.39
C ALA A 452 31.13 11.73 -27.60
N ASP A 453 30.13 11.17 -28.28
CA ASP A 453 29.60 11.60 -29.57
C ASP A 453 28.29 12.40 -29.44
N VAL A 454 27.96 12.90 -28.24
CA VAL A 454 26.77 13.73 -28.00
C VAL A 454 26.73 14.89 -29.00
N PRO A 455 25.74 14.94 -29.91
CA PRO A 455 25.72 15.94 -30.98
C PRO A 455 25.46 17.33 -30.43
N ALA A 456 26.21 18.31 -30.93
CA ALA A 456 25.98 19.71 -30.64
C ALA A 456 24.78 20.27 -31.43
N GLY A 457 24.28 21.43 -31.00
CA GLY A 457 23.21 22.16 -31.71
C GLY A 457 21.79 21.75 -31.34
N GLY A 458 21.59 20.86 -30.36
CA GLY A 458 20.29 20.62 -29.76
C GLY A 458 19.85 21.76 -28.84
N ASP A 459 18.53 21.95 -28.73
CA ASP A 459 17.91 22.94 -27.83
C ASP A 459 17.52 22.31 -26.49
N VAL A 460 17.07 21.05 -26.52
CA VAL A 460 16.73 20.27 -25.32
C VAL A 460 17.44 18.93 -25.39
N TYR A 461 18.24 18.62 -24.37
CA TYR A 461 18.89 17.32 -24.21
C TYR A 461 18.13 16.51 -23.17
N VAL A 462 18.05 15.20 -23.37
CA VAL A 462 17.38 14.28 -22.46
C VAL A 462 18.33 13.14 -22.09
N LEU A 463 18.43 12.87 -20.79
CA LEU A 463 19.04 11.66 -20.24
C LEU A 463 17.98 10.96 -19.39
N SER A 464 17.47 9.82 -19.83
CA SER A 464 16.38 9.11 -19.15
C SER A 464 16.80 7.73 -18.71
N ARG A 465 16.84 7.49 -17.39
CA ARG A 465 17.31 6.22 -16.79
C ARG A 465 18.70 5.83 -17.33
N VAL A 466 19.63 6.77 -17.25
CA VAL A 466 21.01 6.59 -17.75
C VAL A 466 21.98 6.70 -16.60
N LEU A 467 21.91 7.78 -15.83
CA LEU A 467 22.91 8.06 -14.78
C LEU A 467 22.81 7.06 -13.63
N HIS A 468 21.64 6.45 -13.42
CA HIS A 468 21.48 5.43 -12.40
C HIS A 468 22.24 4.12 -12.68
N ASP A 469 22.66 3.85 -13.91
CA ASP A 469 23.42 2.64 -14.26
C ASP A 469 24.91 2.77 -13.93
N TRP A 470 25.39 4.00 -13.72
CA TRP A 470 26.81 4.31 -13.65
C TRP A 470 27.24 4.79 -12.27
N ASP A 471 28.54 4.67 -11.99
CA ASP A 471 29.15 5.29 -10.82
C ASP A 471 29.29 6.82 -10.97
N ASP A 472 29.76 7.47 -9.92
CA ASP A 472 29.90 8.93 -9.91
C ASP A 472 30.99 9.45 -10.87
N GLU A 473 32.02 8.66 -11.18
CA GLU A 473 33.08 9.08 -12.10
C GLU A 473 32.56 9.11 -13.54
N ARG A 474 31.93 8.01 -13.96
CA ARG A 474 31.32 7.90 -15.28
C ARG A 474 30.14 8.84 -15.45
N CYS A 475 29.31 9.05 -14.42
CA CYS A 475 28.28 10.10 -14.45
C CYS A 475 28.85 11.49 -14.74
N ARG A 476 29.97 11.88 -14.10
CA ARG A 476 30.62 13.18 -14.37
C ARG A 476 31.13 13.26 -15.80
N GLU A 477 31.69 12.17 -16.32
CA GLU A 477 32.15 12.12 -17.71
C GLU A 477 30.99 12.36 -18.70
N ILE A 478 29.91 11.60 -18.56
CA ILE A 478 28.69 11.72 -19.39
C ILE A 478 28.16 13.16 -19.33
N LEU A 479 28.02 13.72 -18.13
CA LEU A 479 27.51 15.08 -17.94
C LEU A 479 28.43 16.14 -18.55
N ARG A 480 29.76 15.94 -18.54
CA ARG A 480 30.71 16.84 -19.22
C ARG A 480 30.59 16.77 -20.75
N HIS A 481 30.29 15.61 -21.32
CA HIS A 481 29.99 15.52 -22.75
C HIS A 481 28.72 16.31 -23.10
N CYS A 482 27.67 16.16 -22.31
CA CYS A 482 26.44 16.95 -22.46
C CYS A 482 26.74 18.46 -22.37
N ALA A 483 27.44 18.88 -21.32
CA ALA A 483 27.77 20.29 -21.08
C ALA A 483 28.65 20.93 -22.17
N ARG A 484 29.42 20.13 -22.94
CA ARG A 484 30.21 20.59 -24.09
C ARG A 484 29.38 20.73 -25.36
N ALA A 485 28.38 19.87 -25.56
CA ALA A 485 27.50 19.89 -26.72
C ALA A 485 26.40 20.96 -26.62
N MET A 486 25.95 21.25 -25.39
CA MET A 486 24.95 22.26 -25.08
C MET A 486 25.42 23.68 -25.38
N SER A 487 24.55 24.48 -26.01
CA SER A 487 24.68 25.93 -26.01
C SER A 487 24.32 26.51 -24.63
N ASP A 488 24.59 27.80 -24.41
CA ASP A 488 24.27 28.44 -23.13
C ASP A 488 22.76 28.55 -22.87
N ASP A 489 21.94 28.51 -23.92
CA ASP A 489 20.48 28.58 -23.83
C ASP A 489 19.80 27.20 -23.81
N ALA A 490 20.55 26.12 -24.04
CA ALA A 490 20.01 24.77 -24.08
C ALA A 490 19.64 24.25 -22.69
N ASP A 491 18.61 23.40 -22.67
CA ASP A 491 18.11 22.75 -21.48
C ASP A 491 18.49 21.26 -21.45
N LEU A 492 18.80 20.72 -20.28
CA LEU A 492 19.01 19.29 -20.06
C LEU A 492 17.93 18.79 -19.09
N LEU A 493 17.16 17.79 -19.53
CA LEU A 493 16.18 17.08 -18.70
C LEU A 493 16.75 15.72 -18.32
N VAL A 494 17.06 15.55 -17.04
CA VAL A 494 17.49 14.25 -16.49
C VAL A 494 16.29 13.59 -15.83
N VAL A 495 15.87 12.44 -16.35
CA VAL A 495 14.68 11.70 -15.90
C VAL A 495 15.11 10.46 -15.14
N GLU A 496 14.99 10.48 -13.81
CA GLU A 496 15.50 9.45 -12.91
C GLU A 496 14.55 9.21 -11.74
N ARG A 497 14.75 8.11 -11.00
CA ARG A 497 14.16 7.99 -9.66
C ARG A 497 15.06 8.72 -8.67
N VAL A 498 14.46 9.51 -7.79
CA VAL A 498 15.22 10.34 -6.84
C VAL A 498 14.89 9.90 -5.43
N LEU A 499 15.92 9.47 -4.69
CA LEU A 499 15.76 9.01 -3.31
C LEU A 499 15.18 10.13 -2.41
N PRO A 500 14.19 9.82 -1.56
CA PRO A 500 13.62 10.77 -0.63
C PRO A 500 14.66 11.22 0.40
N ALA A 501 14.62 12.52 0.75
CA ALA A 501 15.57 13.10 1.70
C ALA A 501 15.18 12.83 3.17
N ASP A 502 13.88 12.68 3.43
CA ASP A 502 13.28 12.49 4.75
C ASP A 502 13.15 11.02 5.17
N GLY A 503 13.56 10.09 4.31
CA GLY A 503 13.43 8.65 4.55
C GLY A 503 12.00 8.12 4.43
N SER A 504 11.10 8.88 3.83
CA SER A 504 9.75 8.40 3.47
C SER A 504 9.81 7.15 2.59
N ALA A 505 8.77 6.32 2.68
CA ALA A 505 8.66 5.13 1.83
C ALA A 505 8.57 5.55 0.36
N SER A 506 9.40 4.95 -0.49
CA SER A 506 9.44 5.23 -1.92
C SER A 506 9.89 4.01 -2.70
N LEU A 507 9.33 3.83 -3.89
CA LEU A 507 9.78 2.86 -4.89
C LEU A 507 11.24 3.08 -5.27
N ALA A 508 11.74 4.32 -5.21
CA ALA A 508 13.15 4.63 -5.48
C ALA A 508 14.10 3.85 -4.54
N THR A 509 13.74 3.67 -3.27
CA THR A 509 14.55 2.90 -2.31
C THR A 509 14.59 1.41 -2.64
N ALA A 510 13.45 0.84 -3.06
CA ALA A 510 13.41 -0.55 -3.52
C ALA A 510 14.20 -0.72 -4.83
N TRP A 511 14.16 0.29 -5.71
CA TRP A 511 14.86 0.25 -6.98
C TRP A 511 16.37 0.43 -6.82
N ASP A 512 16.84 1.20 -5.85
CA ASP A 512 18.26 1.28 -5.52
C ASP A 512 18.82 -0.11 -5.17
N LEU A 513 18.08 -0.89 -4.38
CA LEU A 513 18.42 -2.28 -4.09
C LEU A 513 18.42 -3.15 -5.36
N HIS A 514 17.42 -2.96 -6.24
CA HIS A 514 17.37 -3.64 -7.53
C HIS A 514 18.57 -3.29 -8.42
N MET A 515 18.97 -2.02 -8.49
CA MET A 515 20.10 -1.58 -9.31
C MET A 515 21.41 -2.17 -8.81
N MET A 516 21.63 -2.13 -7.50
CA MET A 516 22.80 -2.74 -6.89
C MET A 516 22.88 -4.25 -7.16
N CYS A 517 21.75 -4.95 -7.08
CA CYS A 517 21.68 -6.40 -7.25
C CYS A 517 21.84 -6.85 -8.73
N ASN A 518 21.26 -6.11 -9.67
CA ASN A 518 21.11 -6.56 -11.07
C ASN A 518 22.04 -5.88 -12.08
N VAL A 519 22.51 -4.68 -11.78
CA VAL A 519 23.23 -3.83 -12.75
C VAL A 519 24.55 -3.31 -12.20
N GLY A 520 24.66 -3.12 -10.88
CA GLY A 520 25.79 -2.44 -10.24
C GLY A 520 25.64 -0.92 -10.17
N GLY A 521 24.51 -0.39 -10.66
CA GLY A 521 24.12 1.01 -10.58
C GLY A 521 23.60 1.43 -9.19
N ARG A 522 23.11 2.67 -9.08
CA ARG A 522 22.49 3.22 -7.88
C ARG A 522 21.53 4.37 -8.18
N GLU A 523 20.49 4.46 -7.38
CA GLU A 523 19.65 5.66 -7.31
C GLU A 523 20.32 6.72 -6.42
N ARG A 524 19.99 7.99 -6.66
CA ARG A 524 20.65 9.11 -5.95
C ARG A 524 19.64 10.12 -5.41
N ARG A 525 20.06 10.83 -4.36
CA ARG A 525 19.30 11.96 -3.80
C ARG A 525 19.48 13.19 -4.68
N ALA A 526 18.51 14.12 -4.63
CA ALA A 526 18.54 15.35 -5.42
C ALA A 526 19.83 16.18 -5.22
N HIS A 527 20.31 16.30 -3.97
CA HIS A 527 21.54 17.05 -3.68
C HIS A 527 22.81 16.37 -4.23
N HIS A 528 22.78 15.04 -4.38
CA HIS A 528 23.89 14.29 -4.98
C HIS A 528 23.92 14.51 -6.48
N TYR A 529 22.76 14.44 -7.16
CA TYR A 529 22.65 14.86 -8.56
C TYR A 529 23.10 16.31 -8.76
N ALA A 530 22.67 17.25 -7.91
CA ALA A 530 23.09 18.65 -8.00
C ALA A 530 24.62 18.81 -7.93
N ARG A 531 25.31 18.01 -7.09
CA ARG A 531 26.77 17.99 -7.04
C ARG A 531 27.39 17.43 -8.32
N LEU A 532 26.85 16.34 -8.87
CA LEU A 532 27.32 15.77 -10.14
C LEU A 532 27.17 16.77 -11.30
N PHE A 533 26.06 17.50 -11.34
CA PHE A 533 25.84 18.58 -12.31
C PHE A 533 26.88 19.70 -12.13
N ALA A 534 27.09 20.17 -10.90
CA ALA A 534 28.06 21.23 -10.61
C ALA A 534 29.49 20.83 -11.00
N ASP A 535 29.90 19.59 -10.73
CA ASP A 535 31.20 19.02 -11.11
C ASP A 535 31.42 18.95 -12.65
N ALA A 536 30.33 19.10 -13.43
CA ALA A 536 30.33 19.12 -14.89
C ALA A 536 30.06 20.52 -15.49
N GLY A 537 29.99 21.58 -14.67
CA GLY A 537 29.68 22.93 -15.14
C GLY A 537 28.20 23.16 -15.47
N LEU A 538 27.33 22.39 -14.82
CA LEU A 538 25.88 22.46 -14.96
C LEU A 538 25.22 22.82 -13.62
N THR A 539 24.02 23.41 -13.67
CA THR A 539 23.26 23.84 -12.51
C THR A 539 21.86 23.23 -12.55
N LEU A 540 21.42 22.63 -11.43
CA LEU A 540 20.03 22.19 -11.24
C LEU A 540 19.12 23.41 -11.06
N VAL A 541 18.15 23.56 -11.95
CA VAL A 541 17.21 24.70 -12.00
C VAL A 541 15.87 24.35 -11.36
N GLY A 542 15.42 23.11 -11.52
CA GLY A 542 14.13 22.67 -11.02
C GLY A 542 14.00 21.16 -10.91
N ARG A 543 12.96 20.73 -10.19
CA ARG A 543 12.57 19.33 -10.08
C ARG A 543 11.06 19.21 -10.20
N THR A 544 10.60 18.32 -11.06
CA THR A 544 9.18 18.02 -11.27
C THR A 544 8.92 16.54 -11.00
N PRO A 545 7.97 16.16 -10.12
CA PRO A 545 7.66 14.76 -9.85
C PRO A 545 6.95 14.10 -11.04
N LEU A 546 7.16 12.79 -11.21
CA LEU A 546 6.50 11.94 -12.20
C LEU A 546 5.85 10.72 -11.50
N PRO A 547 4.92 10.00 -12.17
CA PRO A 547 4.41 8.72 -11.69
C PRO A 547 5.52 7.71 -11.39
N LEU A 548 5.19 6.70 -10.56
CA LEU A 548 6.11 5.61 -10.18
C LEU A 548 7.42 6.11 -9.52
N ASP A 549 7.31 7.18 -8.73
CA ASP A 549 8.40 7.89 -8.04
C ASP A 549 9.53 8.39 -8.95
N GLY A 550 9.19 8.62 -10.23
CA GLY A 550 10.07 9.32 -11.15
C GLY A 550 10.21 10.81 -10.82
N SER A 551 11.24 11.44 -11.37
CA SER A 551 11.40 12.89 -11.34
C SER A 551 12.13 13.37 -12.58
N VAL A 552 11.73 14.54 -13.06
CA VAL A 552 12.52 15.32 -14.02
C VAL A 552 13.37 16.29 -13.23
N LEU A 553 14.69 16.23 -13.42
CA LEU A 553 15.64 17.22 -12.96
C LEU A 553 15.96 18.12 -14.15
N HIS A 554 15.56 19.38 -14.05
CA HIS A 554 15.80 20.38 -15.09
C HIS A 554 17.12 21.07 -14.83
N VAL A 555 18.04 20.98 -15.77
CA VAL A 555 19.45 21.37 -15.65
C VAL A 555 19.85 22.32 -16.79
N ARG A 556 20.72 23.28 -16.50
CA ARG A 556 21.30 24.23 -17.48
C ARG A 556 22.81 24.37 -17.32
N ARG A 557 23.50 24.99 -18.29
CA ARG A 557 24.91 25.40 -18.10
C ARG A 557 25.02 26.42 -16.97
N SER A 558 26.08 26.30 -16.17
CA SER A 558 26.34 27.25 -15.10
C SER A 558 26.68 28.62 -15.68
N GLY A 559 26.00 29.67 -15.22
CA GLY A 559 26.18 31.05 -15.69
C GLY A 559 25.16 31.54 -16.72
N SER A 560 24.27 30.66 -17.21
CA SER A 560 23.16 31.06 -18.09
C SER A 560 22.12 31.90 -17.34
N PRO A 561 21.54 32.96 -17.96
CA PRO A 561 20.55 33.81 -17.30
C PRO A 561 19.28 33.02 -16.94
N HIS A 562 18.74 33.27 -15.74
CA HIS A 562 17.51 32.66 -15.24
C HIS A 562 16.32 33.03 -16.14
N PRO A 563 15.36 32.12 -16.41
CA PRO A 563 14.17 32.41 -17.24
C PRO A 563 13.36 33.64 -16.79
N ALA A 564 13.42 34.02 -15.51
CA ALA A 564 12.76 35.23 -14.98
C ALA A 564 13.35 36.55 -15.52
N ASN A 565 14.49 36.51 -16.24
CA ASN A 565 15.14 37.67 -16.86
C ASN A 565 14.89 37.78 -18.38
N ARG A 566 14.05 36.92 -18.96
CA ARG A 566 13.61 37.06 -20.36
C ARG A 566 12.23 37.74 -20.38
N ALA A 567 12.23 39.06 -20.23
CA ALA A 567 11.06 39.91 -20.44
C ALA A 567 11.25 40.75 -21.70
#